data_AF-A0A132AJA2-F1
#
_entry.id   AF-A0A132AJA2-F1
#
_cell.length_a   1.000
_cell.length_b   1.000
_cell.length_c   1.000
_cell.angle_alpha   90.00
_cell.angle_beta   90.00
_cell.angle_gamma   90.00
#
_symmetry.space_group_name_H-M   'P 1'
#
loop_
_entity.id
_entity.type
_entity.pdbx_description
1 polymer ?
#
loop_
_entity_poly.entity_id
_entity_poly.type
_entity_poly.pdbx_seq_one_letter_code
_entity_poly.pdbx_strand_id
1 'polypeptide(L)'
;MNKEKKQNLRIRNQEIHHNEKSDKISNFDIDPGNSLRKDLLDLHLSNCLPSDLKEDYLNIFILLLLYMLQGIPLGLISGVPYLLTNRGISYSEQAIFSFAIWPFSFKLLWAPIVDSVYYTRFGKRKSWMIPSQYLIGLFMIFISYYLDSMMNSVEGFNIYLLTGMFLFLNFLAATQDIAVDGWALTMLKPCNVGYASTCNTVGQTAGYFFGYVVFLILESSQFANYFRTEPLPYGFVNLHDFFFFWGVVFLIVTTLIMIFKKETSSHDRDHHEDGIVKTYCKLIEILKLPPVQYFAIVLLTCKISFAITDAATGLKLKEAGLPMDHIAFLALPILPLQIILPWIIGHYTNGPRPLDVFIKAYPYRLIFGYVFCIVLWWTRHLYWQYQYFPFYYYFVLIIVYAMQQITVYSMYVALMSFHAKISDPKIGGTYMTLLNTITNLGGNWPATLALWLLDYLNFSYCSLDGSPCRMAKTGQLDQCGTKNGGKCEIYLDGYYIETMILSIFGTLWYFWGRKQIHYLQNQSLRVWRCKS
;
A
#
# COMPACT_ATOMS: atom_id res chain seq x y z
N MET A 1 -9.22 48.04 -40.06
CA MET A 1 -9.54 47.28 -41.30
C MET A 1 -8.62 46.08 -41.59
N ASN A 2 -7.82 45.57 -40.64
CA ASN A 2 -6.82 44.49 -40.91
C ASN A 2 -6.95 43.22 -40.03
N LYS A 3 -7.90 43.17 -39.09
CA LYS A 3 -8.17 41.99 -38.24
C LYS A 3 -9.27 41.09 -38.82
N GLU A 4 -10.35 41.66 -39.34
CA GLU A 4 -11.45 40.88 -39.97
C GLU A 4 -11.01 40.12 -41.22
N LYS A 5 -10.14 40.70 -42.06
CA LYS A 5 -9.61 40.00 -43.24
C LYS A 5 -8.75 38.77 -42.86
N LYS A 6 -8.00 38.82 -41.76
CA LYS A 6 -7.22 37.67 -41.25
C LYS A 6 -8.10 36.57 -40.66
N GLN A 7 -9.24 36.94 -40.08
CA GLN A 7 -10.19 35.99 -39.51
C GLN A 7 -10.98 35.27 -40.60
N ASN A 8 -11.42 35.99 -41.63
CA ASN A 8 -12.11 35.40 -42.79
C ASN A 8 -11.21 34.48 -43.63
N LEU A 9 -9.91 34.78 -43.75
CA LEU A 9 -8.95 33.89 -44.41
C LEU A 9 -8.69 32.59 -43.63
N ARG A 10 -8.76 32.62 -42.29
CA ARG A 10 -8.64 31.40 -41.46
C ARG A 10 -9.86 30.50 -41.55
N ILE A 11 -11.06 31.08 -41.57
CA ILE A 11 -12.33 30.35 -41.71
C ILE A 11 -12.38 29.67 -43.08
N ARG A 12 -12.00 30.39 -44.15
CA ARG A 12 -11.99 29.85 -45.52
C ARG A 12 -11.00 28.69 -45.70
N ASN A 13 -9.82 28.75 -45.06
CA ASN A 13 -8.84 27.67 -45.11
C ASN A 13 -9.27 26.43 -44.28
N GLN A 14 -10.10 26.61 -43.26
CA GLN A 14 -10.68 25.49 -42.50
C GLN A 14 -11.79 24.79 -43.27
N GLU A 15 -12.61 25.51 -44.03
CA GLU A 15 -13.66 24.93 -44.90
C GLU A 15 -13.06 24.12 -46.06
N ILE A 16 -11.94 24.57 -46.66
CA ILE A 16 -11.26 23.84 -47.75
C ILE A 16 -10.69 22.50 -47.26
N HIS A 17 -10.07 22.48 -46.06
CA HIS A 17 -9.58 21.24 -45.47
C HIS A 17 -10.70 20.28 -45.01
N HIS A 18 -11.89 20.80 -44.73
CA HIS A 18 -13.04 19.96 -44.37
C HIS A 18 -13.62 19.25 -45.60
N ASN A 19 -13.68 19.93 -46.75
CA ASN A 19 -14.19 19.36 -48.00
C ASN A 19 -13.24 18.33 -48.62
N GLU A 20 -11.91 18.53 -48.57
CA GLU A 20 -10.95 17.52 -49.06
C GLU A 20 -10.95 16.22 -48.25
N LYS A 21 -11.38 16.26 -46.98
CA LYS A 21 -11.56 15.06 -46.15
C LYS A 21 -12.86 14.33 -46.45
N SER A 22 -13.89 15.04 -46.92
CA SER A 22 -15.20 14.44 -47.24
C SER A 22 -15.16 13.59 -48.52
N ASP A 23 -14.34 13.99 -49.51
CA ASP A 23 -14.28 13.28 -50.80
C ASP A 23 -13.48 11.97 -50.77
N LYS A 24 -12.77 11.66 -49.67
CA LYS A 24 -12.01 10.41 -49.51
C LYS A 24 -12.75 9.29 -48.76
N ILE A 25 -14.01 9.49 -48.37
CA ILE A 25 -14.79 8.54 -47.54
C ILE A 25 -15.81 7.73 -48.38
N SER A 26 -15.71 7.71 -49.72
CA SER A 26 -16.77 7.12 -50.57
C SER A 26 -16.61 5.64 -50.94
N ASN A 27 -15.61 4.88 -50.44
CA ASN A 27 -15.47 3.46 -50.79
C ASN A 27 -14.90 2.61 -49.63
N PHE A 28 -15.73 2.12 -48.72
CA PHE A 28 -15.45 0.91 -47.92
C PHE A 28 -16.75 0.44 -47.24
N ASP A 29 -17.29 -0.71 -47.66
CA ASP A 29 -18.42 -1.40 -47.04
C ASP A 29 -18.00 -2.02 -45.70
N ILE A 30 -18.34 -1.37 -44.57
CA ILE A 30 -18.20 -1.93 -43.22
C ILE A 30 -19.37 -1.47 -42.31
N ASP A 31 -19.96 -2.44 -41.62
CA ASP A 31 -21.05 -2.36 -40.64
C ASP A 31 -21.07 -1.07 -39.77
N PRO A 32 -22.02 -0.13 -39.99
CA PRO A 32 -21.90 1.28 -39.58
C PRO A 32 -22.14 1.57 -38.09
N GLY A 33 -22.69 0.64 -37.32
CA GLY A 33 -23.07 0.88 -35.92
C GLY A 33 -21.92 0.81 -34.91
N ASN A 34 -20.88 0.02 -35.19
CA ASN A 34 -19.83 -0.32 -34.23
C ASN A 34 -18.48 0.38 -34.50
N SER A 35 -18.20 0.75 -35.75
CA SER A 35 -17.04 1.59 -36.12
C SER A 35 -17.24 3.03 -35.68
N LEU A 36 -18.42 3.61 -35.95
CA LEU A 36 -18.75 5.00 -35.62
C LEU A 36 -18.65 5.27 -34.11
N ARG A 37 -19.09 4.32 -33.27
CA ARG A 37 -19.02 4.43 -31.80
C ARG A 37 -17.60 4.31 -31.27
N LYS A 38 -16.75 3.55 -31.96
CA LYS A 38 -15.34 3.35 -31.63
C LYS A 38 -14.51 4.57 -32.04
N ASP A 39 -14.78 5.10 -33.23
CA ASP A 39 -14.19 6.34 -33.72
C ASP A 39 -14.65 7.54 -32.87
N LEU A 40 -15.89 7.56 -32.36
CA LEU A 40 -16.38 8.56 -31.39
C LEU A 40 -15.73 8.46 -30.01
N LEU A 41 -15.45 7.24 -29.54
CA LEU A 41 -14.80 6.99 -28.24
C LEU A 41 -13.29 7.31 -28.32
N ASP A 42 -12.64 6.89 -29.42
CA ASP A 42 -11.24 7.21 -29.71
C ASP A 42 -11.09 8.71 -30.04
N LEU A 43 -12.07 9.38 -30.67
CA LEU A 43 -12.13 10.85 -30.78
C LEU A 43 -12.31 11.53 -29.42
N HIS A 44 -13.12 10.96 -28.52
CA HIS A 44 -13.32 11.52 -27.17
C HIS A 44 -12.06 11.40 -26.31
N LEU A 45 -11.35 10.27 -26.41
CA LEU A 45 -10.05 10.06 -25.75
C LEU A 45 -8.94 10.89 -26.38
N SER A 46 -8.94 11.12 -27.70
CA SER A 46 -7.97 11.99 -28.38
C SER A 46 -8.24 13.49 -28.17
N ASN A 47 -9.47 13.87 -27.82
CA ASN A 47 -9.90 15.25 -27.56
C ASN A 47 -9.96 15.61 -26.06
N CYS A 48 -9.30 14.87 -25.16
CA CYS A 48 -9.02 15.39 -23.82
C CYS A 48 -8.05 16.58 -23.94
N LEU A 49 -8.56 17.76 -24.32
CA LEU A 49 -7.98 19.03 -23.88
C LEU A 49 -7.80 18.93 -22.36
N PRO A 50 -6.75 19.53 -21.77
CA PRO A 50 -6.54 19.47 -20.33
C PRO A 50 -7.84 19.94 -19.65
N SER A 51 -8.61 18.97 -19.14
CA SER A 51 -9.86 19.26 -18.47
C SER A 51 -9.50 20.12 -17.26
N ASP A 52 -10.16 21.27 -17.12
CA ASP A 52 -9.84 22.21 -16.05
C ASP A 52 -9.96 21.48 -14.70
N LEU A 53 -8.80 21.19 -14.09
CA LEU A 53 -8.68 20.46 -12.82
C LEU A 53 -9.45 21.18 -11.71
N LYS A 54 -9.76 22.47 -11.91
CA LYS A 54 -10.55 23.32 -11.02
C LYS A 54 -11.87 22.71 -10.59
N GLU A 55 -12.58 22.06 -11.50
CA GLU A 55 -13.89 21.49 -11.18
C GLU A 55 -13.81 20.18 -10.37
N ASP A 56 -12.66 19.49 -10.41
CA ASP A 56 -12.44 18.22 -9.69
C ASP A 56 -11.67 18.39 -8.37
N TYR A 57 -11.20 19.60 -8.01
CA TYR A 57 -10.41 19.80 -6.77
C TYR A 57 -11.11 19.31 -5.51
N LEU A 58 -12.42 19.56 -5.37
CA LEU A 58 -13.18 19.10 -4.22
C LEU A 58 -13.27 17.57 -4.17
N ASN A 59 -13.43 16.93 -5.33
CA ASN A 59 -13.48 15.47 -5.44
C ASN A 59 -12.12 14.85 -5.10
N ILE A 60 -11.04 15.42 -5.63
CA ILE A 60 -9.66 15.03 -5.32
C ILE A 60 -9.37 15.19 -3.82
N PHE A 61 -9.77 16.31 -3.22
CA PHE A 61 -9.59 16.54 -1.78
C PHE A 61 -10.35 15.51 -0.93
N ILE A 62 -11.61 15.21 -1.26
CA ILE A 62 -12.38 14.18 -0.57
C ILE A 62 -11.72 12.80 -0.72
N LEU A 63 -11.26 12.45 -1.91
CA LEU A 63 -10.56 11.19 -2.14
C LEU A 63 -9.28 11.10 -1.32
N LEU A 64 -8.45 12.16 -1.32
CA LEU A 64 -7.24 12.23 -0.50
C LEU A 64 -7.56 12.06 0.99
N LEU A 65 -8.62 12.70 1.49
CA LEU A 65 -9.07 12.58 2.87
C LEU A 65 -9.54 11.15 3.20
N LEU A 66 -10.32 10.52 2.31
CA LEU A 66 -10.81 9.15 2.49
C LEU A 66 -9.67 8.12 2.50
N TYR A 67 -8.71 8.28 1.59
CA TYR A 67 -7.51 7.43 1.54
C TYR A 67 -6.56 7.69 2.71
N MET A 68 -6.48 8.94 3.20
CA MET A 68 -5.77 9.25 4.44
C MET A 68 -6.40 8.56 5.63
N LEU A 69 -7.74 8.57 5.74
CA LEU A 69 -8.42 7.82 6.80
C LEU A 69 -8.09 6.33 6.74
N GLN A 70 -8.12 5.73 5.55
CA GLN A 70 -7.72 4.33 5.37
C GLN A 70 -6.26 4.05 5.75
N GLY A 71 -5.35 4.99 5.48
CA GLY A 71 -3.94 4.85 5.81
C GLY A 71 -3.66 4.77 7.32
N ILE A 72 -4.54 5.30 8.17
CA ILE A 72 -4.31 5.34 9.63
C ILE A 72 -4.35 3.93 10.25
N PRO A 73 -5.38 3.10 10.04
CA PRO A 73 -5.33 1.69 10.43
C PRO A 73 -4.08 0.97 9.92
N LEU A 74 -3.67 1.21 8.67
CA LEU A 74 -2.48 0.62 8.07
C LEU A 74 -1.18 1.03 8.80
N GLY A 75 -1.06 2.31 9.15
CA GLY A 75 0.06 2.84 9.94
C GLY A 75 0.08 2.26 11.36
N LEU A 76 -1.08 2.20 12.02
CA LEU A 76 -1.20 1.66 13.38
C LEU A 76 -0.70 0.22 13.48
N ILE A 77 -1.08 -0.67 12.56
CA ILE A 77 -0.58 -2.06 12.54
C ILE A 77 0.93 -2.08 12.36
N SER A 78 1.48 -1.19 11.54
CA SER A 78 2.91 -1.18 11.25
C SER A 78 3.73 -0.66 12.43
N GLY A 79 3.12 0.13 13.32
CA GLY A 79 3.72 0.59 14.58
C GLY A 79 3.71 -0.42 15.70
N VAL A 80 2.74 -1.32 15.75
CA VAL A 80 2.60 -2.28 16.85
C VAL A 80 3.82 -3.22 16.99
N PRO A 81 4.39 -3.84 15.92
CA PRO A 81 5.56 -4.71 16.02
C PRO A 81 6.77 -4.07 16.73
N TYR A 82 6.92 -2.76 16.56
CA TYR A 82 7.95 -1.98 17.25
C TYR A 82 7.71 -1.99 18.77
N LEU A 83 6.49 -1.71 19.21
CA LEU A 83 6.09 -1.83 20.62
C LEU A 83 6.24 -3.28 21.14
N LEU A 84 5.90 -4.29 20.32
CA LEU A 84 6.05 -5.70 20.70
C LEU A 84 7.50 -6.08 20.92
N THR A 85 8.40 -5.59 20.07
CA THR A 85 9.83 -5.84 20.19
C THR A 85 10.40 -5.24 21.51
N ASN A 86 9.80 -4.17 22.07
CA ASN A 86 10.27 -3.59 23.36
C ASN A 86 10.00 -4.55 24.52
N ARG A 87 9.04 -5.46 24.33
CA ARG A 87 8.60 -6.43 25.32
C ARG A 87 9.27 -7.80 25.15
N GLY A 88 10.24 -7.90 24.23
CA GLY A 88 10.95 -9.15 23.95
C GLY A 88 10.11 -10.22 23.25
N ILE A 89 9.05 -9.83 22.54
CA ILE A 89 8.18 -10.75 21.79
C ILE A 89 8.92 -11.29 20.56
N SER A 90 8.83 -12.61 20.34
CA SER A 90 9.55 -13.34 19.28
C SER A 90 9.13 -12.94 17.86
N TYR A 91 9.98 -13.18 16.86
CA TYR A 91 9.61 -12.90 15.46
C TYR A 91 8.48 -13.78 14.95
N SER A 92 8.35 -15.01 15.46
CA SER A 92 7.26 -15.93 15.16
C SER A 92 5.91 -15.39 15.63
N GLU A 93 5.86 -14.78 16.82
CA GLU A 93 4.65 -14.10 17.31
C GLU A 93 4.37 -12.82 16.53
N GLN A 94 5.39 -12.09 16.11
CA GLN A 94 5.23 -10.96 15.20
C GLN A 94 4.73 -11.40 13.80
N ALA A 95 5.12 -12.60 13.34
CA ALA A 95 4.59 -13.20 12.13
C ALA A 95 3.10 -13.54 12.30
N ILE A 96 2.66 -14.02 13.47
CA ILE A 96 1.23 -14.17 13.78
C ILE A 96 0.52 -12.81 13.69
N PHE A 97 1.08 -11.75 14.28
CA PHE A 97 0.51 -10.41 14.18
C PHE A 97 0.40 -9.91 12.74
N SER A 98 1.35 -10.25 11.87
CA SER A 98 1.35 -9.83 10.46
C SER A 98 0.11 -10.33 9.70
N PHE A 99 -0.61 -11.35 10.18
CA PHE A 99 -1.91 -11.74 9.61
C PHE A 99 -2.99 -10.66 9.75
N ALA A 100 -2.81 -9.67 10.63
CA ALA A 100 -3.77 -8.58 10.79
C ALA A 100 -3.97 -7.74 9.51
N ILE A 101 -2.97 -7.67 8.61
CA ILE A 101 -3.09 -6.93 7.33
C ILE A 101 -3.67 -7.77 6.18
N TRP A 102 -3.82 -9.09 6.37
CA TRP A 102 -4.30 -10.01 5.33
C TRP A 102 -5.72 -9.73 4.81
N PRO A 103 -6.64 -9.04 5.51
CA PRO A 103 -7.89 -8.62 4.90
C PRO A 103 -7.70 -7.83 3.59
N PHE A 104 -6.65 -7.01 3.45
CA PHE A 104 -6.33 -6.33 2.19
C PHE A 104 -5.89 -7.28 1.06
N SER A 105 -5.45 -8.48 1.41
CA SER A 105 -5.08 -9.58 0.49
C SER A 105 -6.25 -10.52 0.17
N PHE A 106 -7.36 -10.42 0.90
CA PHE A 106 -8.55 -11.23 0.68
C PHE A 106 -9.80 -10.43 0.33
N LYS A 107 -9.71 -9.09 0.27
CA LYS A 107 -10.84 -8.20 -0.02
C LYS A 107 -11.64 -8.57 -1.27
N LEU A 108 -11.00 -9.20 -2.26
CA LEU A 108 -11.65 -9.76 -3.43
C LEU A 108 -12.80 -10.73 -3.11
N LEU A 109 -12.72 -11.47 -2.00
CA LEU A 109 -13.72 -12.46 -1.61
C LEU A 109 -15.08 -11.84 -1.33
N TRP A 110 -15.13 -10.60 -0.81
CA TRP A 110 -16.38 -9.89 -0.53
C TRP A 110 -16.59 -8.63 -1.39
N ALA A 111 -15.61 -8.25 -2.22
CA ALA A 111 -15.76 -7.12 -3.13
C ALA A 111 -16.99 -7.21 -4.06
N PRO A 112 -17.33 -8.37 -4.65
CA PRO A 112 -18.57 -8.51 -5.44
C PRO A 112 -19.85 -8.23 -4.64
N ILE A 113 -19.85 -8.53 -3.34
CA ILE A 113 -21.00 -8.25 -2.44
C ILE A 113 -21.12 -6.74 -2.24
N VAL A 114 -20.00 -6.06 -1.97
CA VAL A 114 -19.94 -4.60 -1.84
C VAL A 114 -20.42 -3.90 -3.12
N ASP A 115 -20.10 -4.48 -4.28
CA ASP A 115 -20.49 -3.95 -5.60
C ASP A 115 -21.95 -4.25 -5.99
N SER A 116 -22.62 -5.24 -5.38
CA SER A 116 -23.96 -5.68 -5.82
C SER A 116 -25.08 -5.40 -4.80
N VAL A 117 -24.77 -5.37 -3.51
CA VAL A 117 -25.75 -5.11 -2.44
C VAL A 117 -25.64 -3.66 -2.02
N TYR A 118 -26.65 -2.83 -2.28
CA TYR A 118 -26.65 -1.45 -1.83
C TYR A 118 -28.06 -0.89 -1.69
N TYR A 119 -28.19 0.20 -0.92
CA TYR A 119 -29.45 0.88 -0.77
C TYR A 119 -29.58 2.00 -1.81
N THR A 120 -30.54 1.84 -2.72
CA THR A 120 -30.71 2.70 -3.91
C THR A 120 -30.91 4.18 -3.58
N ARG A 121 -31.57 4.51 -2.47
CA ARG A 121 -31.80 5.92 -2.05
C ARG A 121 -30.57 6.58 -1.45
N PHE A 122 -29.64 5.82 -0.88
CA PHE A 122 -28.45 6.35 -0.22
C PHE A 122 -27.23 6.39 -1.14
N GLY A 123 -27.28 5.64 -2.24
CA GLY A 123 -26.21 5.53 -3.22
C GLY A 123 -25.41 4.25 -3.04
N LYS A 124 -24.84 3.76 -4.14
CA LYS A 124 -24.13 2.48 -4.19
C LYS A 124 -22.89 2.49 -3.31
N ARG A 125 -22.06 3.53 -3.45
CA ARG A 125 -20.77 3.63 -2.76
C ARG A 125 -20.93 4.04 -1.31
N LYS A 126 -21.84 4.98 -1.03
CA LYS A 126 -22.16 5.41 0.34
C LYS A 126 -22.69 4.29 1.22
N SER A 127 -23.46 3.35 0.65
CA SER A 127 -24.06 2.23 1.39
C SER A 127 -23.04 1.35 2.13
N TRP A 128 -21.79 1.29 1.66
CA TRP A 128 -20.73 0.52 2.31
C TRP A 128 -19.67 1.40 2.96
N MET A 129 -19.31 2.52 2.34
CA MET A 129 -18.27 3.40 2.87
C MET A 129 -18.68 4.02 4.23
N ILE A 130 -19.92 4.51 4.36
CA ILE A 130 -20.35 5.19 5.58
C ILE A 130 -20.46 4.22 6.77
N PRO A 131 -21.15 3.08 6.67
CA PRO A 131 -21.22 2.13 7.79
C PRO A 131 -19.85 1.57 8.18
N SER A 132 -18.98 1.27 7.21
CA SER A 132 -17.62 0.76 7.52
C SER A 132 -16.79 1.80 8.28
N GLN A 133 -16.79 3.08 7.88
CA GLN A 133 -16.07 4.12 8.61
C GLN A 133 -16.63 4.40 10.01
N TYR A 134 -17.96 4.36 10.19
CA TYR A 134 -18.56 4.45 11.52
C TYR A 134 -18.15 3.27 12.40
N LEU A 135 -18.18 2.05 11.85
CA LEU A 135 -17.71 0.86 12.58
C LEU A 135 -16.23 0.95 12.93
N ILE A 136 -15.38 1.46 12.04
CA ILE A 136 -13.96 1.73 12.34
C ILE A 136 -13.85 2.70 13.51
N GLY A 137 -14.53 3.86 13.44
CA GLY A 137 -14.45 4.87 14.48
C GLY A 137 -14.92 4.37 15.85
N LEU A 138 -16.08 3.70 15.88
CA LEU A 138 -16.62 3.08 17.10
C LEU A 138 -15.72 1.98 17.64
N PHE A 139 -15.15 1.16 16.76
CA PHE A 139 -14.26 0.08 17.15
C PHE A 139 -12.92 0.59 17.68
N MET A 140 -12.38 1.69 17.12
CA MET A 140 -11.17 2.34 17.66
C MET A 140 -11.42 2.93 19.04
N ILE A 141 -12.58 3.58 19.26
CA ILE A 141 -12.98 4.05 20.60
C ILE A 141 -13.14 2.86 21.55
N PHE A 142 -13.79 1.77 21.13
CA PHE A 142 -13.91 0.56 21.94
C PHE A 142 -12.53 0.02 22.33
N ILE A 143 -11.63 -0.17 21.37
CA ILE A 143 -10.26 -0.65 21.61
C ILE A 143 -9.50 0.27 22.57
N SER A 144 -9.68 1.60 22.51
CA SER A 144 -8.97 2.52 23.42
C SER A 144 -9.21 2.22 24.90
N TYR A 145 -10.38 1.70 25.28
CA TYR A 145 -10.69 1.37 26.67
C TYR A 145 -10.09 0.03 27.12
N TYR A 146 -9.81 -0.89 26.20
CA TYR A 146 -9.31 -2.23 26.51
C TYR A 146 -7.80 -2.40 26.27
N LEU A 147 -7.18 -1.52 25.48
CA LEU A 147 -5.76 -1.60 25.12
C LEU A 147 -4.85 -1.63 26.34
N ASP A 148 -5.02 -0.71 27.29
CA ASP A 148 -4.15 -0.62 28.47
C ASP A 148 -4.27 -1.87 29.35
N SER A 149 -5.49 -2.39 29.51
CA SER A 149 -5.73 -3.62 30.27
C SER A 149 -5.07 -4.84 29.60
N MET A 150 -5.15 -4.93 28.27
CA MET A 150 -4.51 -6.02 27.53
C MET A 150 -2.99 -5.90 27.50
N MET A 151 -2.48 -4.68 27.32
CA MET A 151 -1.06 -4.39 27.28
C MET A 151 -0.38 -4.55 28.64
N ASN A 152 -1.10 -4.37 29.76
CA ASN A 152 -0.54 -4.46 31.11
C ASN A 152 -1.00 -5.73 31.87
N SER A 153 -1.62 -6.70 31.18
CA SER A 153 -2.13 -7.91 31.80
C SER A 153 -1.02 -8.78 32.42
N VAL A 154 -1.22 -9.17 33.68
CA VAL A 154 -0.27 -9.93 34.51
C VAL A 154 -0.13 -11.40 34.05
N GLU A 155 -1.14 -11.91 33.34
CA GLU A 155 -1.21 -13.32 32.88
C GLU A 155 -0.45 -13.59 31.57
N GLY A 156 0.18 -12.57 30.98
CA GLY A 156 0.95 -12.68 29.74
C GLY A 156 0.21 -12.07 28.55
N PHE A 157 0.99 -11.52 27.62
CA PHE A 157 0.49 -10.82 26.46
C PHE A 157 -0.12 -11.79 25.43
N ASN A 158 -1.45 -11.73 25.24
CA ASN A 158 -2.15 -12.58 24.28
C ASN A 158 -2.06 -12.02 22.85
N ILE A 159 -1.07 -12.49 22.09
CA ILE A 159 -0.85 -12.05 20.70
C ILE A 159 -2.04 -12.37 19.78
N TYR A 160 -2.75 -13.48 20.01
CA TYR A 160 -3.89 -13.89 19.19
C TYR A 160 -5.06 -12.94 19.32
N LEU A 161 -5.36 -12.49 20.55
CA LEU A 161 -6.43 -11.52 20.79
C LEU A 161 -6.11 -10.18 20.12
N LEU A 162 -4.87 -9.70 20.26
CA LEU A 162 -4.43 -8.47 19.59
C LEU A 162 -4.52 -8.60 18.06
N THR A 163 -4.05 -9.72 17.52
CA THR A 163 -4.12 -10.01 16.08
C THR A 163 -5.57 -10.03 15.60
N GLY A 164 -6.48 -10.68 16.34
CA GLY A 164 -7.91 -10.71 16.00
C GLY A 164 -8.57 -9.33 16.00
N MET A 165 -8.24 -8.47 16.96
CA MET A 165 -8.74 -7.10 17.01
C MET A 165 -8.27 -6.28 15.81
N PHE A 166 -6.96 -6.28 15.53
CA PHE A 166 -6.44 -5.55 14.37
C PHE A 166 -6.92 -6.17 13.06
N LEU A 167 -7.07 -7.49 12.97
CA LEU A 167 -7.66 -8.14 11.80
C LEU A 167 -9.09 -7.65 11.53
N PHE A 168 -9.92 -7.50 12.58
CA PHE A 168 -11.26 -6.93 12.43
C PHE A 168 -11.24 -5.46 11.99
N LEU A 169 -10.38 -4.64 12.60
CA LEU A 169 -10.18 -3.24 12.19
C LEU A 169 -9.78 -3.14 10.70
N ASN A 170 -8.87 -4.01 10.25
CA ASN A 170 -8.42 -4.07 8.86
C ASN A 170 -9.45 -4.62 7.90
N PHE A 171 -10.29 -5.55 8.34
CA PHE A 171 -11.40 -6.04 7.55
C PHE A 171 -12.39 -4.90 7.24
N LEU A 172 -12.68 -4.05 8.22
CA LEU A 172 -13.49 -2.86 7.99
C LEU A 172 -12.79 -1.85 7.06
N ALA A 173 -11.49 -1.59 7.27
CA ALA A 173 -10.70 -0.69 6.42
C ALA A 173 -10.59 -1.19 4.97
N ALA A 174 -10.43 -2.49 4.76
CA ALA A 174 -10.42 -3.11 3.43
C ALA A 174 -11.80 -3.06 2.74
N THR A 175 -12.88 -3.11 3.53
CA THR A 175 -14.24 -2.91 3.00
C THR A 175 -14.47 -1.46 2.57
N GLN A 176 -13.99 -0.50 3.36
CA GLN A 176 -13.99 0.92 2.97
C GLN A 176 -13.18 1.13 1.69
N ASP A 177 -11.98 0.55 1.59
CA ASP A 177 -11.08 0.66 0.43
C ASP A 177 -11.77 0.21 -0.88
N ILE A 178 -12.48 -0.93 -0.88
CA ILE A 178 -13.27 -1.37 -2.04
C ILE A 178 -14.29 -0.30 -2.45
N ALA A 179 -15.03 0.25 -1.48
CA ALA A 179 -16.06 1.24 -1.74
C ALA A 179 -15.47 2.56 -2.28
N VAL A 180 -14.35 3.02 -1.72
CA VAL A 180 -13.66 4.25 -2.12
C VAL A 180 -12.96 4.11 -3.47
N ASP A 181 -12.28 3.00 -3.73
CA ASP A 181 -11.67 2.70 -5.04
C ASP A 181 -12.74 2.72 -6.14
N GLY A 182 -13.89 2.09 -5.89
CA GLY A 182 -15.04 2.11 -6.80
C GLY A 182 -15.69 3.49 -6.94
N TRP A 183 -15.64 4.33 -5.91
CA TRP A 183 -16.18 5.70 -5.94
C TRP A 183 -15.24 6.66 -6.67
N ALA A 184 -13.93 6.48 -6.59
CA ALA A 184 -12.94 7.33 -7.26
C ALA A 184 -13.12 7.33 -8.79
N LEU A 185 -13.48 6.18 -9.36
CA LEU A 185 -13.75 6.03 -10.80
C LEU A 185 -14.99 6.80 -11.27
N THR A 186 -15.98 7.02 -10.40
CA THR A 186 -17.22 7.72 -10.74
C THR A 186 -17.25 9.17 -10.25
N MET A 187 -16.38 9.52 -9.30
CA MET A 187 -16.29 10.87 -8.74
C MET A 187 -15.44 11.81 -9.60
N LEU A 188 -14.43 11.29 -10.31
CA LEU A 188 -13.56 12.06 -11.20
C LEU A 188 -14.10 12.07 -12.64
N LYS A 189 -13.84 13.15 -13.37
CA LYS A 189 -14.15 13.19 -14.81
C LYS A 189 -13.35 12.13 -15.58
N PRO A 190 -13.86 11.60 -16.71
CA PRO A 190 -13.19 10.56 -17.50
C PRO A 190 -11.71 10.87 -17.85
N CYS A 191 -11.39 12.11 -18.22
CA CYS A 191 -10.01 12.53 -18.51
C CYS A 191 -9.11 12.61 -17.25
N ASN A 192 -9.70 12.76 -16.06
CA ASN A 192 -9.01 12.89 -14.77
C ASN A 192 -8.98 11.59 -13.95
N VAL A 193 -9.63 10.51 -14.39
CA VAL A 193 -9.66 9.22 -13.66
C VAL A 193 -8.26 8.67 -13.39
N GLY A 194 -7.26 9.00 -14.23
CA GLY A 194 -5.85 8.64 -13.98
C GLY A 194 -5.31 9.13 -12.62
N TYR A 195 -5.81 10.27 -12.12
CA TYR A 195 -5.43 10.82 -10.81
C TYR A 195 -5.97 10.02 -9.62
N ALA A 196 -6.95 9.12 -9.81
CA ALA A 196 -7.47 8.28 -8.73
C ALA A 196 -6.35 7.45 -8.06
N SER A 197 -5.46 6.88 -8.88
CA SER A 197 -4.32 6.08 -8.40
C SER A 197 -3.32 6.92 -7.60
N THR A 198 -3.08 8.16 -8.02
CA THR A 198 -2.25 9.12 -7.29
C THR A 198 -2.88 9.52 -5.97
N CYS A 199 -4.19 9.78 -5.94
CA CYS A 199 -4.92 10.09 -4.72
C CYS A 199 -4.86 8.94 -3.71
N ASN A 200 -5.04 7.71 -4.18
CA ASN A 200 -4.91 6.50 -3.37
C ASN A 200 -3.51 6.42 -2.73
N THR A 201 -2.46 6.52 -3.56
CA THR A 201 -1.06 6.41 -3.12
C THR A 201 -0.69 7.50 -2.11
N VAL A 202 -0.97 8.77 -2.44
CA VAL A 202 -0.60 9.92 -1.60
C VAL A 202 -1.42 9.95 -0.32
N GLY A 203 -2.73 9.73 -0.42
CA GLY A 203 -3.63 9.70 0.73
C GLY A 203 -3.25 8.59 1.72
N GLN A 204 -3.11 7.35 1.26
CA GLN A 204 -2.72 6.24 2.14
C GLN A 204 -1.34 6.45 2.77
N THR A 205 -0.36 6.98 2.02
CA THR A 205 0.97 7.31 2.57
C THR A 205 0.87 8.35 3.70
N ALA A 206 0.09 9.41 3.49
CA ALA A 206 -0.13 10.42 4.52
C ALA A 206 -0.81 9.82 5.76
N GLY A 207 -1.85 9.01 5.55
CA GLY A 207 -2.54 8.31 6.64
C GLY A 207 -1.63 7.36 7.41
N TYR A 208 -0.80 6.60 6.70
CA TYR A 208 0.19 5.70 7.28
C TYR A 208 1.19 6.46 8.16
N PHE A 209 1.69 7.59 7.65
CA PHE A 209 2.59 8.46 8.40
C PHE A 209 1.94 8.99 9.69
N PHE A 210 0.69 9.46 9.62
CA PHE A 210 -0.03 9.90 10.81
C PHE A 210 -0.31 8.75 11.78
N GLY A 211 -0.70 7.57 11.28
CA GLY A 211 -1.01 6.40 12.12
C GLY A 211 0.21 5.74 12.76
N TYR A 212 1.39 5.87 12.16
CA TYR A 212 2.63 5.23 12.61
C TYR A 212 3.65 6.21 13.19
N VAL A 213 4.16 7.12 12.36
CA VAL A 213 5.33 7.96 12.66
C VAL A 213 4.98 9.00 13.70
N VAL A 214 3.87 9.70 13.50
CA VAL A 214 3.40 10.73 14.45
C VAL A 214 3.09 10.09 15.80
N PHE A 215 2.45 8.92 15.80
CA PHE A 215 2.19 8.18 17.03
C PHE A 215 3.48 7.85 17.79
N LEU A 216 4.47 7.22 17.15
CA LEU A 216 5.74 6.85 17.81
C LEU A 216 6.49 8.06 18.37
N ILE A 217 6.49 9.18 17.63
CA ILE A 217 7.14 10.41 18.11
C ILE A 217 6.43 10.96 19.34
N LEU A 218 5.09 10.97 19.35
CA LEU A 218 4.30 11.47 20.48
C LEU A 218 4.30 10.54 21.70
N GLU A 219 4.47 9.23 21.50
CA GLU A 219 4.56 8.23 22.57
C GLU A 219 5.95 8.21 23.24
N SER A 220 7.00 8.63 22.52
CA SER A 220 8.36 8.71 23.07
C SER A 220 8.46 9.68 24.25
N SER A 221 8.89 9.15 25.40
CA SER A 221 9.19 9.95 26.59
C SER A 221 10.38 10.88 26.38
N GLN A 222 11.40 10.45 25.62
CA GLN A 222 12.57 11.26 25.29
C GLN A 222 12.18 12.51 24.49
N PHE A 223 11.32 12.35 23.49
CA PHE A 223 10.80 13.48 22.71
C PHE A 223 9.93 14.40 23.56
N ALA A 224 9.02 13.85 24.38
CA ALA A 224 8.17 14.66 25.23
C ALA A 224 8.97 15.46 26.27
N ASN A 225 10.01 14.85 26.85
CA ASN A 225 10.85 15.47 27.86
C ASN A 225 11.74 16.59 27.31
N TYR A 226 11.98 16.65 25.99
CA TYR A 226 12.63 17.81 25.37
C TYR A 226 11.84 19.12 25.56
N PHE A 227 10.52 19.02 25.66
CA PHE A 227 9.62 20.17 25.81
C PHE A 227 9.08 20.36 27.23
N ARG A 228 9.36 19.43 28.15
CA ARG A 228 8.91 19.50 29.54
C ARG A 228 10.00 20.05 30.45
N THR A 229 9.58 20.80 31.47
CA THR A 229 10.49 21.31 32.51
C THR A 229 10.91 20.20 33.48
N GLU A 230 10.03 19.22 33.73
CA GLU A 230 10.32 18.04 34.56
C GLU A 230 10.19 16.75 33.73
N PRO A 231 11.21 15.86 33.77
CA PRO A 231 11.21 14.65 32.97
C PRO A 231 10.22 13.63 33.54
N LEU A 232 9.31 13.16 32.69
CA LEU A 232 8.31 12.13 33.00
C LEU A 232 8.58 10.86 32.18
N PRO A 233 8.19 9.67 32.66
CA PRO A 233 8.51 8.40 31.99
C PRO A 233 7.64 8.10 30.77
N TYR A 234 6.60 8.89 30.49
CA TYR A 234 5.64 8.68 29.40
C TYR A 234 5.69 9.83 28.38
N GLY A 235 5.26 9.57 27.14
CA GLY A 235 5.17 10.55 26.06
C GLY A 235 4.10 11.63 26.26
N PHE A 236 3.79 12.38 25.20
CA PHE A 236 2.65 13.31 25.16
C PHE A 236 1.32 12.59 24.99
N VAL A 237 1.30 11.50 24.24
CA VAL A 237 0.09 10.77 23.86
C VAL A 237 0.31 9.30 24.09
N ASN A 238 -0.60 8.66 24.82
CA ASN A 238 -0.61 7.21 24.99
C ASN A 238 -1.33 6.53 23.83
N LEU A 239 -1.14 5.22 23.69
CA LEU A 239 -1.83 4.44 22.66
C LEU A 239 -3.36 4.55 22.78
N HIS A 240 -3.92 4.53 24.00
CA HIS A 240 -5.36 4.70 24.21
C HIS A 240 -5.87 6.06 23.69
N ASP A 241 -5.18 7.15 24.02
CA ASP A 241 -5.57 8.51 23.64
C ASP A 241 -5.55 8.67 22.12
N PHE A 242 -4.54 8.06 21.49
CA PHE A 242 -4.38 8.09 20.04
C PHE A 242 -5.51 7.34 19.32
N PHE A 243 -5.90 6.15 19.81
CA PHE A 243 -7.04 5.40 19.27
C PHE A 243 -8.36 6.14 19.47
N PHE A 244 -8.57 6.72 20.65
CA PHE A 244 -9.76 7.51 20.94
C PHE A 244 -9.87 8.73 20.01
N PHE A 245 -8.78 9.50 19.87
CA PHE A 245 -8.72 10.67 18.98
C PHE A 245 -9.10 10.32 17.55
N TRP A 246 -8.44 9.32 16.96
CA TRP A 246 -8.75 8.92 15.58
C TRP A 246 -10.14 8.34 15.45
N GLY A 247 -10.61 7.57 16.44
CA GLY A 247 -11.98 7.08 16.46
C GLY A 247 -12.99 8.22 16.35
N VAL A 248 -12.83 9.29 17.13
CA VAL A 248 -13.66 10.50 17.05
C VAL A 248 -13.54 11.19 15.68
N VAL A 249 -12.32 11.33 15.15
CA VAL A 249 -12.09 11.93 13.81
C VAL A 249 -12.82 11.14 12.72
N PHE A 250 -12.77 9.81 12.76
CA PHE A 250 -13.52 8.96 11.84
C PHE A 250 -15.02 9.24 11.91
N LEU A 251 -15.61 9.32 13.11
CA LEU A 251 -17.05 9.63 13.27
C LEU A 251 -17.41 11.01 12.70
N ILE A 252 -16.61 12.03 12.99
CA ILE A 252 -16.86 13.42 12.54
C ILE A 252 -16.76 13.49 11.02
N VAL A 253 -15.65 13.03 10.44
CA VAL A 253 -15.41 13.12 8.99
C VAL A 253 -16.45 12.31 8.22
N THR A 254 -16.80 11.11 8.71
CA THR A 254 -17.86 10.29 8.09
C THR A 254 -19.20 11.01 8.09
N THR A 255 -19.56 11.67 9.19
CA THR A 255 -20.79 12.46 9.30
C THR A 255 -20.79 13.63 8.31
N LEU A 256 -19.66 14.34 8.18
CA LEU A 256 -19.53 15.43 7.21
C LEU A 256 -19.68 14.92 5.76
N ILE A 257 -19.05 13.81 5.40
CA ILE A 257 -19.16 13.22 4.06
C ILE A 257 -20.59 12.74 3.80
N MET A 258 -21.24 12.15 4.80
CA MET A 258 -22.63 11.71 4.72
C MET A 258 -23.56 12.88 4.35
N ILE A 259 -23.40 14.03 5.00
CA ILE A 259 -24.26 15.22 4.82
C ILE A 259 -23.92 15.98 3.54
N PHE A 260 -22.64 16.32 3.32
CA PHE A 260 -22.24 17.30 2.31
C PHE A 260 -22.02 16.71 0.91
N LYS A 261 -21.54 15.47 0.81
CA LYS A 261 -21.19 14.88 -0.49
C LYS A 261 -22.34 14.03 -1.01
N LYS A 262 -23.16 14.48 -1.95
CA LYS A 262 -24.20 13.62 -2.57
C LYS A 262 -23.59 12.70 -3.63
N GLU A 263 -24.10 11.47 -3.73
CA GLU A 263 -23.73 10.52 -4.79
C GLU A 263 -24.63 10.76 -6.01
N THR A 264 -24.04 11.14 -7.14
CA THR A 264 -24.76 11.36 -8.39
C THR A 264 -25.15 10.03 -9.03
N SER A 265 -26.46 9.79 -9.18
CA SER A 265 -27.05 8.55 -9.70
C SER A 265 -26.94 8.38 -11.23
N SER A 266 -26.05 9.11 -11.90
CA SER A 266 -26.19 9.45 -13.32
C SER A 266 -25.64 8.42 -14.33
N HIS A 267 -24.96 7.35 -13.91
CA HIS A 267 -24.43 6.34 -14.84
C HIS A 267 -24.86 4.88 -14.62
N ASP A 268 -25.64 4.59 -13.57
CA ASP A 268 -26.04 3.20 -13.24
C ASP A 268 -27.44 2.80 -13.77
N ARG A 269 -28.12 3.65 -14.57
CA ARG A 269 -29.46 3.32 -15.09
C ARG A 269 -29.47 2.27 -16.22
N ASP A 270 -28.34 2.05 -16.90
CA ASP A 270 -28.24 1.10 -18.02
C ASP A 270 -27.54 -0.23 -17.66
N HIS A 271 -27.00 -0.35 -16.44
CA HIS A 271 -26.44 -1.60 -15.96
C HIS A 271 -27.49 -2.32 -15.13
N HIS A 272 -28.14 -3.32 -15.74
CA HIS A 272 -28.94 -4.31 -15.02
C HIS A 272 -28.28 -4.66 -13.68
N GLU A 273 -29.09 -4.67 -12.61
CA GLU A 273 -28.73 -5.20 -11.29
C GLU A 273 -28.19 -6.63 -11.47
N ASP A 274 -26.89 -6.75 -11.70
CA ASP A 274 -26.24 -8.03 -11.79
C ASP A 274 -26.25 -8.61 -10.39
N GLY A 275 -27.14 -9.60 -10.17
CA GLY A 275 -27.21 -10.31 -8.91
C GLY A 275 -25.82 -10.82 -8.49
N ILE A 276 -25.60 -10.93 -7.18
CA ILE A 276 -24.32 -11.31 -6.55
C ILE A 276 -23.60 -12.43 -7.34
N VAL A 277 -24.33 -13.48 -7.71
CA VAL A 277 -23.82 -14.63 -8.47
C VAL A 277 -23.23 -14.22 -9.82
N LYS A 278 -23.88 -13.33 -10.58
CA LYS A 278 -23.36 -12.85 -11.87
C LYS A 278 -22.06 -12.08 -11.71
N THR A 279 -21.94 -11.26 -10.67
CA THR A 279 -20.72 -10.50 -10.36
C THR A 279 -19.56 -11.44 -10.00
N TYR A 280 -19.82 -12.49 -9.21
CA TYR A 280 -18.83 -13.56 -8.97
C TYR A 280 -18.48 -14.33 -10.24
N CYS A 281 -19.44 -14.66 -11.09
CA CYS A 281 -19.19 -15.33 -12.38
C CYS A 281 -18.27 -14.48 -13.26
N LYS A 282 -18.52 -13.17 -13.36
CA LYS A 282 -17.66 -12.22 -14.10
C LYS A 282 -16.25 -12.17 -13.53
N LEU A 283 -16.11 -12.14 -12.20
CA LEU A 283 -14.80 -12.18 -11.55
C LEU A 283 -14.03 -13.47 -11.90
N ILE A 284 -14.71 -14.62 -11.85
CA ILE A 284 -14.13 -15.92 -12.23
C ILE A 284 -13.75 -15.93 -13.71
N GLU A 285 -14.53 -15.30 -14.58
CA GLU A 285 -14.22 -15.17 -16.00
C GLU A 285 -12.94 -14.35 -16.23
N ILE A 286 -12.78 -13.22 -15.53
CA ILE A 286 -11.56 -12.41 -15.58
C ILE A 286 -10.34 -13.23 -15.11
N LEU A 287 -10.48 -13.99 -14.02
CA LEU A 287 -9.43 -14.87 -13.51
C LEU A 287 -9.07 -16.02 -14.47
N LYS A 288 -9.96 -16.40 -15.40
CA LYS A 288 -9.69 -17.40 -16.43
C LYS A 288 -8.96 -16.83 -17.64
N LEU A 289 -8.81 -15.51 -17.75
CA LEU A 289 -8.07 -14.90 -18.84
C LEU A 289 -6.57 -15.24 -18.72
N PRO A 290 -5.94 -15.85 -19.74
CA PRO A 290 -4.54 -16.25 -19.66
C PRO A 290 -3.58 -15.11 -19.28
N PRO A 291 -3.68 -13.88 -19.84
CA PRO A 291 -2.81 -12.77 -19.44
C PRO A 291 -2.94 -12.40 -17.96
N VAL A 292 -4.15 -12.48 -17.40
CA VAL A 292 -4.41 -12.20 -15.98
C VAL A 292 -3.76 -13.25 -15.09
N GLN A 293 -3.79 -14.53 -15.48
CA GLN A 293 -3.13 -15.61 -14.74
C GLN A 293 -1.61 -15.46 -14.75
N TYR A 294 -1.01 -15.22 -15.92
CA TYR A 294 0.43 -14.98 -16.02
C TYR A 294 0.85 -13.75 -15.22
N PHE A 295 0.06 -12.68 -15.28
CA PHE A 295 0.32 -11.48 -14.51
C PHE A 295 0.15 -11.71 -13.00
N ALA A 296 -0.83 -12.50 -12.59
CA ALA A 296 -1.01 -12.88 -11.18
C ALA A 296 0.21 -13.64 -10.64
N ILE A 297 0.81 -14.55 -11.42
CA ILE A 297 2.06 -15.23 -11.02
C ILE A 297 3.18 -14.21 -10.84
N VAL A 298 3.33 -13.25 -11.76
CA VAL A 298 4.31 -12.16 -11.64
C VAL A 298 4.07 -11.35 -10.36
N LEU A 299 2.83 -10.96 -10.08
CA LEU A 299 2.45 -10.18 -8.89
C LEU A 299 2.72 -10.94 -7.58
N LEU A 300 2.42 -12.24 -7.55
CA LEU A 300 2.60 -13.08 -6.36
C LEU A 300 4.06 -13.39 -6.04
N THR A 301 4.95 -13.31 -7.03
CA THR A 301 6.36 -13.73 -6.89
C THR A 301 7.36 -12.59 -6.92
N CYS A 302 7.02 -11.43 -7.49
CA CYS A 302 8.00 -10.36 -7.73
C CYS A 302 8.59 -9.75 -6.45
N LYS A 303 7.84 -9.75 -5.34
CA LYS A 303 8.23 -9.15 -4.07
C LYS A 303 8.92 -10.12 -3.09
N ILE A 304 8.98 -11.42 -3.40
CA ILE A 304 9.63 -12.43 -2.54
C ILE A 304 11.07 -11.99 -2.20
N SER A 305 11.79 -11.46 -3.18
CA SER A 305 13.18 -11.03 -3.06
C SER A 305 13.41 -9.90 -2.05
N PHE A 306 12.37 -9.13 -1.72
CA PHE A 306 12.45 -7.96 -0.85
C PHE A 306 11.76 -8.20 0.51
N ALA A 307 11.20 -9.40 0.70
CA ALA A 307 10.33 -9.72 1.84
C ALA A 307 11.02 -9.46 3.18
N ILE A 308 12.24 -9.99 3.35
CA ILE A 308 12.99 -9.83 4.59
C ILE A 308 13.42 -8.37 4.82
N THR A 309 13.85 -7.68 3.75
CA THR A 309 14.29 -6.29 3.82
C THR A 309 13.12 -5.37 4.21
N ASP A 310 11.93 -5.63 3.70
CA ASP A 310 10.76 -4.79 4.00
C ASP A 310 10.13 -5.14 5.36
N ALA A 311 10.12 -6.42 5.75
CA ALA A 311 9.47 -6.86 6.98
C ALA A 311 10.33 -6.70 8.24
N ALA A 312 11.65 -6.92 8.16
CA ALA A 312 12.48 -7.09 9.34
C ALA A 312 13.56 -6.01 9.55
N THR A 313 13.92 -5.21 8.54
CA THR A 313 15.05 -4.26 8.66
C THR A 313 14.86 -3.27 9.81
N GLY A 314 13.66 -2.68 9.95
CA GLY A 314 13.38 -1.76 11.05
C GLY A 314 13.45 -2.42 12.43
N LEU A 315 12.96 -3.66 12.54
CA LEU A 315 13.04 -4.47 13.77
C LEU A 315 14.50 -4.80 14.12
N LYS A 316 15.30 -5.18 13.12
CA LYS A 316 16.73 -5.51 13.27
C LYS A 316 17.60 -4.31 13.61
N LEU A 317 17.29 -3.12 13.08
CA LEU A 317 17.98 -1.87 13.46
C LEU A 317 17.74 -1.55 14.93
N LYS A 318 16.51 -1.76 15.38
CA LYS A 318 16.17 -1.60 16.79
C LYS A 318 16.88 -2.61 17.67
N GLU A 319 16.88 -3.90 17.30
CA GLU A 319 17.66 -4.93 18.02
C GLU A 319 19.16 -4.62 18.04
N ALA A 320 19.68 -3.95 17.01
CA ALA A 320 21.06 -3.48 16.95
C ALA A 320 21.36 -2.28 17.86
N GLY A 321 20.37 -1.80 18.62
CA GLY A 321 20.52 -0.74 19.62
C GLY A 321 19.95 0.62 19.21
N LEU A 322 19.40 0.76 17.99
CA LEU A 322 18.84 2.03 17.53
C LEU A 322 17.52 2.36 18.25
N PRO A 323 17.41 3.52 18.92
CA PRO A 323 16.16 3.92 19.57
C PRO A 323 14.99 4.08 18.59
N MET A 324 13.78 3.85 19.09
CA MET A 324 12.55 3.80 18.28
C MET A 324 12.11 5.14 17.75
N ASP A 325 12.22 6.15 18.61
CA ASP A 325 11.99 7.54 18.27
C ASP A 325 12.96 7.98 17.17
N HIS A 326 14.22 7.55 17.22
CA HIS A 326 15.18 7.82 16.16
C HIS A 326 14.79 7.15 14.84
N ILE A 327 14.32 5.89 14.85
CA ILE A 327 13.78 5.23 13.64
C ILE A 327 12.58 6.02 13.08
N ALA A 328 11.68 6.48 13.95
CA ALA A 328 10.54 7.29 13.54
C ALA A 328 10.97 8.66 12.98
N PHE A 329 11.98 9.32 13.56
CA PHE A 329 12.51 10.59 13.07
C PHE A 329 13.12 10.49 11.66
N LEU A 330 13.66 9.33 11.28
CA LEU A 330 14.15 9.10 9.91
C LEU A 330 13.03 9.24 8.88
N ALA A 331 11.78 8.94 9.24
CA ALA A 331 10.64 9.02 8.34
C ALA A 331 10.17 10.46 8.06
N LEU A 332 10.47 11.43 8.95
CA LEU A 332 10.10 12.83 8.76
C LEU A 332 10.67 13.45 7.47
N PRO A 333 12.00 13.41 7.19
CA PRO A 333 12.56 13.95 5.95
C PRO A 333 12.18 13.12 4.72
N ILE A 334 11.75 11.88 4.90
CA ILE A 334 11.34 10.97 3.82
C ILE A 334 9.91 11.28 3.36
N LEU A 335 9.02 11.75 4.23
CA LEU A 335 7.62 11.98 3.88
C LEU A 335 7.42 12.93 2.68
N PRO A 336 8.07 14.11 2.61
CA PRO A 336 7.92 15.00 1.44
C PRO A 336 8.32 14.28 0.14
N LEU A 337 9.39 13.47 0.20
CA LEU A 337 9.83 12.66 -0.92
C LEU A 337 8.72 11.65 -1.31
N GLN A 338 8.10 10.96 -0.35
CA GLN A 338 7.03 9.99 -0.63
C GLN A 338 5.75 10.62 -1.22
N ILE A 339 5.46 11.89 -0.90
CA ILE A 339 4.31 12.61 -1.47
C ILE A 339 4.63 13.12 -2.88
N ILE A 340 5.85 13.61 -3.11
CA ILE A 340 6.26 14.19 -4.39
C ILE A 340 6.61 13.12 -5.44
N LEU A 341 7.21 12.00 -5.02
CA LEU A 341 7.68 10.94 -5.92
C LEU A 341 6.59 10.36 -6.84
N PRO A 342 5.39 9.98 -6.34
CA PRO A 342 4.32 9.46 -7.20
C PRO A 342 3.93 10.41 -8.31
N TRP A 343 3.92 11.72 -8.04
CA TRP A 343 3.62 12.74 -9.04
C TRP A 343 4.69 12.81 -10.13
N ILE A 344 5.98 12.83 -9.74
CA ILE A 344 7.11 12.82 -10.69
C ILE A 344 7.13 11.54 -11.52
N ILE A 345 7.03 10.37 -10.86
CA ILE A 345 7.08 9.05 -11.51
C ILE A 345 5.85 8.83 -12.41
N GLY A 346 4.71 9.42 -12.06
CA GLY A 346 3.49 9.43 -12.87
C GLY A 346 3.74 9.90 -14.30
N HIS A 347 4.54 10.96 -14.49
CA HIS A 347 4.87 11.46 -15.83
C HIS A 347 5.59 10.43 -16.71
N TYR A 348 6.43 9.58 -16.12
CA TYR A 348 7.18 8.54 -16.83
C TYR A 348 6.37 7.26 -17.04
N THR A 349 5.38 7.00 -16.19
CA THR A 349 4.55 5.78 -16.25
C THR A 349 3.27 5.97 -17.09
N ASN A 350 2.87 7.22 -17.36
CA ASN A 350 1.70 7.53 -18.20
C ASN A 350 1.85 7.08 -19.66
N GLY A 351 3.06 6.84 -20.17
CA GLY A 351 3.30 6.34 -21.53
C GLY A 351 2.82 4.90 -21.80
N PRO A 352 2.95 4.38 -23.04
CA PRO A 352 2.41 3.06 -23.42
C PRO A 352 3.04 1.88 -22.67
N ARG A 353 4.17 2.08 -21.97
CA ARG A 353 4.99 1.04 -21.36
C ARG A 353 5.34 1.33 -19.89
N PRO A 354 4.35 1.32 -18.97
CA PRO A 354 4.58 1.66 -17.55
C PRO A 354 5.52 0.69 -16.83
N LEU A 355 5.46 -0.61 -17.13
CA LEU A 355 6.26 -1.65 -16.47
C LEU A 355 7.73 -1.63 -16.87
N ASP A 356 8.13 -0.84 -17.89
CA ASP A 356 9.55 -0.61 -18.18
C ASP A 356 10.25 0.10 -17.00
N VAL A 357 9.53 0.99 -16.29
CA VAL A 357 10.01 1.63 -15.06
C VAL A 357 10.16 0.59 -13.95
N PHE A 358 9.21 -0.33 -13.82
CA PHE A 358 9.28 -1.44 -12.86
C PHE A 358 10.51 -2.32 -13.09
N ILE A 359 10.75 -2.76 -14.33
CA ILE A 359 11.91 -3.60 -14.67
C ILE A 359 13.23 -2.86 -14.40
N LYS A 360 13.31 -1.55 -14.71
CA LYS A 360 14.51 -0.75 -14.47
C LYS A 360 14.77 -0.54 -12.97
N ALA A 361 13.74 -0.40 -12.14
CA ALA A 361 13.87 -0.20 -10.70
C ALA A 361 14.24 -1.49 -9.94
N TYR A 362 13.82 -2.66 -10.44
CA TYR A 362 14.04 -3.96 -9.81
C TYR A 362 15.49 -4.29 -9.40
N PRO A 363 16.52 -4.14 -10.26
CA PRO A 363 17.90 -4.44 -9.87
C PRO A 363 18.42 -3.51 -8.76
N TYR A 364 18.05 -2.23 -8.79
CA TYR A 364 18.39 -1.30 -7.70
C TYR A 364 17.73 -1.72 -6.39
N ARG A 365 16.48 -2.20 -6.45
CA ARG A 365 15.77 -2.72 -5.29
C ARG A 365 16.48 -3.93 -4.68
N LEU A 366 17.05 -4.83 -5.48
CA LEU A 366 17.85 -5.97 -4.99
C LEU A 366 19.13 -5.51 -4.28
N ILE A 367 19.81 -4.50 -4.84
CA ILE A 367 21.04 -3.95 -4.23
C ILE A 367 20.77 -3.45 -2.81
N PHE A 368 19.61 -2.84 -2.55
CA PHE A 368 19.26 -2.35 -1.22
C PHE A 368 19.22 -3.45 -0.15
N GLY A 369 18.91 -4.70 -0.49
CA GLY A 369 19.01 -5.81 0.46
C GLY A 369 20.42 -5.93 1.05
N TYR A 370 21.44 -5.91 0.20
CA TYR A 370 22.85 -5.92 0.63
C TYR A 370 23.27 -4.64 1.33
N VAL A 371 22.78 -3.48 0.89
CA VAL A 371 23.05 -2.20 1.57
C VAL A 371 22.53 -2.24 3.01
N PHE A 372 21.33 -2.78 3.26
CA PHE A 372 20.82 -2.92 4.62
C PHE A 372 21.58 -3.94 5.46
N CYS A 373 22.11 -5.03 4.88
CA CYS A 373 23.06 -5.88 5.59
C CYS A 373 24.31 -5.11 6.05
N ILE A 374 24.88 -4.27 5.19
CA ILE A 374 26.05 -3.44 5.52
C ILE A 374 25.69 -2.42 6.61
N VAL A 375 24.54 -1.76 6.48
CA VAL A 375 24.04 -0.81 7.49
C VAL A 375 23.84 -1.50 8.84
N LEU A 376 23.22 -2.68 8.88
CA LEU A 376 23.01 -3.43 10.12
C LEU A 376 24.33 -3.85 10.78
N TRP A 377 25.29 -4.32 9.99
CA TRP A 377 26.64 -4.60 10.49
C TRP A 377 27.29 -3.35 11.07
N TRP A 378 27.21 -2.21 10.36
CA TRP A 378 27.76 -0.94 10.81
C TRP A 378 27.07 -0.43 12.08
N THR A 379 25.75 -0.59 12.18
CA THR A 379 24.94 -0.24 13.35
C THR A 379 25.45 -0.99 14.58
N ARG A 380 25.59 -2.32 14.48
CA ARG A 380 26.09 -3.16 15.57
C ARG A 380 27.50 -2.78 15.99
N HIS A 381 28.37 -2.51 15.01
CA HIS A 381 29.74 -2.10 15.27
C HIS A 381 29.81 -0.77 16.03
N LEU A 382 29.04 0.24 15.60
CA LEU A 382 28.96 1.53 16.27
C LEU A 382 28.39 1.41 17.69
N TYR A 383 27.32 0.63 17.85
CA TYR A 383 26.71 0.41 19.16
C TYR A 383 27.69 -0.28 20.12
N TRP A 384 28.42 -1.31 19.65
CA TRP A 384 29.46 -1.97 20.44
C TRP A 384 30.58 -1.01 20.88
N GLN A 385 31.03 -0.13 19.99
CA GLN A 385 32.17 0.76 20.25
C GLN A 385 31.81 1.98 21.11
N TYR A 386 30.67 2.61 20.85
CA TYR A 386 30.33 3.92 21.40
C TYR A 386 29.10 3.93 22.30
N GLN A 387 28.21 2.92 22.22
CA GLN A 387 26.89 2.88 22.89
C GLN A 387 25.95 4.06 22.52
N TYR A 388 26.35 4.93 21.59
CA TYR A 388 25.54 5.97 20.97
C TYR A 388 25.85 6.01 19.46
N PHE A 389 24.93 6.58 18.68
CA PHE A 389 25.13 6.74 17.23
C PHE A 389 25.48 8.20 16.90
N PRO A 390 26.57 8.43 16.15
CA PRO A 390 26.99 9.77 15.75
C PRO A 390 26.08 10.37 14.66
N PHE A 391 26.04 11.71 14.55
CA PHE A 391 25.16 12.40 13.61
C PHE A 391 25.32 11.96 12.14
N TYR A 392 26.55 11.70 11.71
CA TYR A 392 26.82 11.25 10.33
C TYR A 392 26.13 9.91 10.00
N TYR A 393 25.94 9.04 10.99
CA TYR A 393 25.30 7.75 10.79
C TYR A 393 23.82 7.95 10.40
N TYR A 394 23.10 8.83 11.11
CA TYR A 394 21.72 9.18 10.78
C TYR A 394 21.61 9.83 9.40
N PHE A 395 22.55 10.71 9.04
CA PHE A 395 22.57 11.33 7.72
C PHE A 395 22.71 10.29 6.59
N VAL A 396 23.64 9.34 6.74
CA VAL A 396 23.78 8.23 5.78
C VAL A 396 22.52 7.37 5.75
N LEU A 397 21.94 7.07 6.91
CA LEU A 397 20.73 6.26 7.01
C LEU A 397 19.53 6.92 6.31
N ILE A 398 19.33 8.24 6.47
CA ILE A 398 18.31 9.02 5.75
C ILE A 398 18.52 8.91 4.24
N ILE A 399 19.76 9.02 3.74
CA ILE A 399 20.06 8.88 2.31
C ILE A 399 19.73 7.48 1.82
N VAL A 400 20.17 6.44 2.54
CA VAL A 400 19.91 5.04 2.19
C VAL A 400 18.40 4.78 2.11
N TYR A 401 17.65 5.20 3.12
CA TYR A 401 16.19 5.06 3.10
C TYR A 401 15.55 5.90 2.00
N ALA A 402 15.96 7.15 1.78
CA ALA A 402 15.43 7.97 0.70
C ALA A 402 15.63 7.31 -0.68
N MET A 403 16.83 6.79 -0.96
CA MET A 403 17.10 6.08 -2.21
C MET A 403 16.32 4.76 -2.30
N GLN A 404 16.19 4.03 -1.18
CA GLN A 404 15.34 2.85 -1.11
C GLN A 404 13.89 3.21 -1.49
N GLN A 405 13.33 4.28 -0.94
CA GLN A 405 11.95 4.72 -1.20
C GLN A 405 11.73 5.07 -2.67
N ILE A 406 12.71 5.70 -3.34
CA ILE A 406 12.64 5.94 -4.79
C ILE A 406 12.40 4.63 -5.56
N THR A 407 13.10 3.55 -5.20
CA THR A 407 12.92 2.24 -5.86
C THR A 407 11.55 1.63 -5.55
N VAL A 408 11.06 1.72 -4.30
CA VAL A 408 9.71 1.25 -3.89
C VAL A 408 8.64 1.91 -4.73
N TYR A 409 8.62 3.25 -4.71
CA TYR A 409 7.57 4.04 -5.36
C TYR A 409 7.65 3.92 -6.87
N SER A 410 8.84 3.79 -7.46
CA SER A 410 9.01 3.53 -8.89
C SER A 410 8.32 2.23 -9.31
N MET A 411 8.50 1.16 -8.53
CA MET A 411 7.85 -0.12 -8.80
C MET A 411 6.33 -0.06 -8.56
N TYR A 412 5.92 0.53 -7.44
CA TYR A 412 4.50 0.63 -7.06
C TYR A 412 3.69 1.45 -8.06
N VAL A 413 4.13 2.66 -8.41
CA VAL A 413 3.42 3.55 -9.33
C VAL A 413 3.36 2.97 -10.74
N ALA A 414 4.44 2.33 -11.21
CA ALA A 414 4.46 1.63 -12.49
C ALA A 414 3.40 0.52 -12.55
N LEU A 415 3.26 -0.25 -11.47
CA LEU A 415 2.29 -1.33 -11.37
C LEU A 415 0.85 -0.80 -11.34
N MET A 416 0.58 0.23 -10.54
CA MET A 416 -0.74 0.87 -10.44
C MET A 416 -1.16 1.53 -11.76
N SER A 417 -0.21 2.17 -12.46
CA SER A 417 -0.44 2.73 -13.80
C SER A 417 -0.80 1.62 -14.81
N PHE A 418 -0.15 0.46 -14.72
CA PHE A 418 -0.50 -0.68 -15.57
C PHE A 418 -1.88 -1.25 -15.22
N HIS A 419 -2.22 -1.41 -13.93
CA HIS A 419 -3.55 -1.86 -13.50
C HIS A 419 -4.67 -0.97 -14.07
N ALA A 420 -4.51 0.35 -13.95
CA ALA A 420 -5.48 1.31 -14.46
C ALA A 420 -5.66 1.21 -15.99
N LYS A 421 -4.61 0.86 -16.74
CA LYS A 421 -4.65 0.71 -18.20
C LYS A 421 -5.33 -0.58 -18.66
N ILE A 422 -5.06 -1.71 -18.00
CA ILE A 422 -5.60 -3.01 -18.41
C ILE A 422 -7.05 -3.24 -17.93
N SER A 423 -7.46 -2.55 -16.87
CA SER A 423 -8.81 -2.69 -16.31
C SER A 423 -9.86 -2.17 -17.28
N ASP A 424 -10.88 -2.98 -17.56
CA ASP A 424 -12.00 -2.58 -18.42
C ASP A 424 -12.83 -1.48 -17.72
N PRO A 425 -13.05 -0.30 -18.32
CA PRO A 425 -13.89 0.75 -17.74
C PRO A 425 -15.31 0.27 -17.37
N LYS A 426 -15.86 -0.74 -18.06
CA LYS A 426 -17.20 -1.29 -17.79
C LYS A 426 -17.27 -2.14 -16.52
N ILE A 427 -16.14 -2.76 -16.13
CA ILE A 427 -16.02 -3.63 -14.94
C ILE A 427 -14.87 -3.11 -14.05
N GLY A 428 -14.58 -1.80 -14.14
CA GLY A 428 -13.31 -1.24 -13.69
C GLY A 428 -13.08 -1.39 -12.19
N GLY A 429 -14.13 -1.27 -11.39
CA GLY A 429 -14.05 -1.41 -9.93
C GLY A 429 -13.62 -2.81 -9.50
N THR A 430 -14.31 -3.86 -9.99
CA THR A 430 -14.00 -5.25 -9.63
C THR A 430 -12.65 -5.69 -10.21
N TYR A 431 -12.29 -5.27 -11.43
CA TYR A 431 -11.00 -5.60 -12.05
C TYR A 431 -9.83 -4.94 -11.29
N MET A 432 -9.93 -3.65 -10.98
CA MET A 432 -8.90 -2.95 -10.18
C MET A 432 -8.76 -3.57 -8.81
N THR A 433 -9.88 -3.91 -8.16
CA THR A 433 -9.86 -4.59 -6.85
C THR A 433 -9.14 -5.93 -6.93
N LEU A 434 -9.43 -6.76 -7.94
CA LEU A 434 -8.75 -8.03 -8.20
C LEU A 434 -7.22 -7.86 -8.26
N LEU A 435 -6.74 -6.95 -9.11
CA LEU A 435 -5.30 -6.75 -9.30
C LEU A 435 -4.63 -6.19 -8.03
N ASN A 436 -5.28 -5.27 -7.33
CA ASN A 436 -4.80 -4.72 -6.07
C ASN A 436 -4.75 -5.81 -4.98
N THR A 437 -5.77 -6.67 -4.90
CA THR A 437 -5.79 -7.79 -3.95
C THR A 437 -4.64 -8.77 -4.20
N ILE A 438 -4.40 -9.17 -5.46
CA ILE A 438 -3.29 -10.06 -5.81
C ILE A 438 -1.94 -9.39 -5.49
N THR A 439 -1.81 -8.09 -5.72
CA THR A 439 -0.60 -7.31 -5.43
C THR A 439 -0.31 -7.19 -3.94
N ASN A 440 -1.37 -7.04 -3.12
CA ASN A 440 -1.28 -7.03 -1.66
C ASN A 440 -0.88 -8.41 -1.15
N LEU A 441 -1.55 -9.46 -1.65
CA LEU A 441 -1.22 -10.83 -1.29
C LEU A 441 0.25 -11.14 -1.60
N GLY A 442 0.71 -10.80 -2.81
CA GLY A 442 2.10 -10.98 -3.24
C GLY A 442 3.15 -10.24 -2.42
N GLY A 443 2.76 -9.23 -1.63
CA GLY A 443 3.65 -8.57 -0.65
C GLY A 443 3.53 -9.14 0.76
N ASN A 444 2.32 -9.49 1.20
CA ASN A 444 2.06 -9.91 2.57
C ASN A 444 2.49 -11.35 2.84
N TRP A 445 2.22 -12.30 1.93
CA TRP A 445 2.58 -13.70 2.18
C TRP A 445 4.10 -13.91 2.28
N PRO A 446 4.96 -13.29 1.44
CA PRO A 446 6.40 -13.44 1.60
C PRO A 446 6.90 -12.76 2.87
N ALA A 447 6.34 -11.60 3.24
CA ALA A 447 6.74 -10.89 4.46
C ALA A 447 6.41 -11.69 5.73
N THR A 448 5.22 -12.26 5.82
CA THR A 448 4.82 -13.15 6.92
C THR A 448 5.72 -14.38 6.99
N LEU A 449 6.01 -15.00 5.84
CA LEU A 449 6.90 -16.16 5.78
C LEU A 449 8.34 -15.81 6.20
N ALA A 450 8.85 -14.66 5.77
CA ALA A 450 10.18 -14.19 6.10
C ALA A 450 10.35 -13.97 7.61
N LEU A 451 9.40 -13.27 8.23
CA LEU A 451 9.39 -13.07 9.68
C LEU A 451 9.33 -14.39 10.45
N TRP A 452 8.54 -15.36 9.98
CA TRP A 452 8.45 -16.66 10.60
C TRP A 452 9.76 -17.47 10.47
N LEU A 453 10.40 -17.43 9.29
CA LEU A 453 11.67 -18.13 9.03
C LEU A 453 12.85 -17.57 9.84
N LEU A 454 12.83 -16.28 10.19
CA LEU A 454 13.90 -15.65 10.97
C LEU A 454 14.23 -16.41 12.26
N ASP A 455 13.23 -16.81 13.03
CA ASP A 455 13.47 -17.53 14.30
C ASP A 455 14.10 -18.90 14.09
N TYR A 456 13.80 -19.59 12.98
CA TYR A 456 14.40 -20.88 12.66
C TYR A 456 15.83 -20.76 12.11
N LEU A 457 16.17 -19.62 11.51
CA LEU A 457 17.48 -19.35 10.92
C LEU A 457 18.44 -18.66 11.88
N ASN A 458 17.95 -18.14 13.02
CA ASN A 458 18.78 -17.56 14.06
C ASN A 458 19.52 -18.66 14.83
N PHE A 459 20.85 -18.65 14.78
CA PHE A 459 21.68 -19.51 15.63
C PHE A 459 22.30 -18.68 16.75
N SER A 460 21.89 -18.99 17.97
CA SER A 460 22.43 -18.41 19.20
C SER A 460 23.30 -19.43 19.94
N TYR A 461 24.30 -18.93 20.67
CA TYR A 461 24.99 -19.70 21.71
C TYR A 461 24.69 -19.03 23.05
N CYS A 462 24.39 -19.84 24.05
CA CYS A 462 24.07 -19.34 25.38
C CYS A 462 25.15 -19.76 26.35
N SER A 463 25.61 -18.80 27.15
CA SER A 463 26.59 -19.03 28.19
C SER A 463 26.05 -18.60 29.55
N LEU A 464 26.41 -19.37 30.57
CA LEU A 464 26.14 -19.07 31.97
C LEU A 464 27.50 -19.01 32.67
N ASP A 465 27.89 -17.82 33.13
CA ASP A 465 29.21 -17.53 33.73
C ASP A 465 30.41 -18.03 32.89
N GLY A 466 30.33 -17.89 31.56
CA GLY A 466 31.39 -18.29 30.63
C GLY A 466 31.44 -19.78 30.29
N SER A 467 30.57 -20.61 30.88
CA SER A 467 30.40 -22.01 30.51
C SER A 467 29.33 -22.17 29.41
N PRO A 468 29.60 -22.94 28.34
CA PRO A 468 28.63 -23.16 27.27
C PRO A 468 27.49 -24.04 27.78
N CYS A 469 26.26 -23.51 27.78
CA CYS A 469 25.08 -24.26 28.16
C CYS A 469 24.45 -24.90 26.92
N ARG A 470 24.05 -26.17 27.02
CA ARG A 470 23.32 -26.84 25.94
C ARG A 470 21.86 -26.41 25.98
N MET A 471 21.40 -25.73 24.92
CA MET A 471 19.98 -25.55 24.69
C MET A 471 19.37 -26.88 24.25
N ALA A 472 18.35 -27.35 24.98
CA ALA A 472 17.55 -28.48 24.52
C ALA A 472 16.66 -27.99 23.37
N LYS A 473 16.71 -28.67 22.21
CA LYS A 473 15.74 -28.43 21.15
C LYS A 473 14.34 -28.74 21.70
N THR A 474 13.47 -27.73 21.67
CA THR A 474 12.01 -27.81 21.77
C THR A 474 11.44 -28.44 23.05
N GLY A 475 10.88 -27.60 23.94
CA GLY A 475 9.78 -28.00 24.83
C GLY A 475 10.11 -28.56 26.21
N GLN A 476 11.38 -28.57 26.66
CA GLN A 476 11.73 -28.90 28.05
C GLN A 476 12.54 -27.78 28.69
N LEU A 477 12.23 -27.50 29.96
CA LEU A 477 12.68 -26.35 30.73
C LEU A 477 14.15 -25.98 30.48
N ASP A 478 14.31 -24.76 29.98
CA ASP A 478 15.55 -24.12 29.63
C ASP A 478 16.41 -23.89 30.89
N GLN A 479 17.46 -24.69 31.10
CA GLN A 479 18.42 -24.47 32.20
C GLN A 479 19.23 -23.17 32.01
N CYS A 480 19.23 -22.62 30.79
CA CYS A 480 19.89 -21.36 30.43
C CYS A 480 18.91 -20.18 30.26
N GLY A 481 17.60 -20.42 30.48
CA GLY A 481 16.58 -19.38 30.38
C GLY A 481 16.76 -18.29 31.46
N THR A 482 16.23 -17.11 31.17
CA THR A 482 16.28 -15.82 31.91
C THR A 482 16.13 -15.88 33.44
N LYS A 483 15.72 -17.00 34.04
CA LYS A 483 15.69 -17.20 35.50
C LYS A 483 17.07 -17.34 36.17
N ASN A 484 18.13 -17.70 35.43
CA ASN A 484 19.49 -17.88 35.99
C ASN A 484 20.53 -16.88 35.46
N GLY A 485 20.13 -15.81 34.76
CA GLY A 485 21.08 -14.77 34.30
C GLY A 485 21.98 -15.18 33.12
N GLY A 486 21.66 -16.25 32.39
CA GLY A 486 22.40 -16.66 31.18
C GLY A 486 22.29 -15.62 30.05
N LYS A 487 23.41 -15.36 29.36
CA LYS A 487 23.46 -14.46 28.19
C LYS A 487 23.50 -15.30 26.92
N CYS A 488 22.49 -15.15 26.08
CA CYS A 488 22.43 -15.75 24.74
C CYS A 488 22.87 -14.72 23.71
N GLU A 489 23.98 -14.98 23.04
CA GLU A 489 24.46 -14.14 21.93
C GLU A 489 24.19 -14.84 20.60
N ILE A 490 23.63 -14.09 19.64
CA ILE A 490 23.38 -14.56 18.28
C ILE A 490 24.71 -14.48 17.51
N TYR A 491 25.26 -15.63 17.12
CA TYR A 491 26.50 -15.66 16.32
C TYR A 491 26.22 -15.67 14.81
N LEU A 492 25.07 -16.20 14.39
CA LEU A 492 24.62 -16.18 13.00
C LEU A 492 23.16 -15.71 12.95
N ASP A 493 22.98 -14.51 12.42
CA ASP A 493 21.67 -13.86 12.32
C ASP A 493 20.99 -14.25 11.01
N GLY A 494 19.79 -14.84 11.14
CA GLY A 494 18.99 -15.35 10.03
C GLY A 494 18.71 -14.31 8.95
N TYR A 495 18.70 -13.01 9.33
CA TYR A 495 18.50 -11.91 8.39
C TYR A 495 19.52 -11.92 7.23
N TYR A 496 20.81 -12.19 7.50
CA TYR A 496 21.83 -12.19 6.46
C TYR A 496 21.71 -13.42 5.53
N ILE A 497 21.41 -14.59 6.12
CA ILE A 497 21.22 -15.84 5.36
C ILE A 497 20.04 -15.68 4.42
N GLU A 498 18.91 -15.21 4.96
CA GLU A 498 17.68 -15.04 4.20
C GLU A 498 17.83 -13.97 3.12
N THR A 499 18.48 -12.84 3.43
CA THR A 499 18.75 -11.80 2.43
C THR A 499 19.57 -12.35 1.26
N MET A 500 20.56 -13.21 1.52
CA MET A 500 21.36 -13.85 0.47
C MET A 500 20.51 -14.80 -0.40
N ILE A 501 19.70 -15.68 0.24
CA ILE A 501 18.83 -16.63 -0.46
C ILE A 501 17.80 -15.89 -1.33
N LEU A 502 17.12 -14.90 -0.76
CA LEU A 502 16.08 -14.12 -1.44
C LEU A 502 16.66 -13.24 -2.55
N SER A 503 17.89 -12.74 -2.40
CA SER A 503 18.57 -11.98 -3.46
C SER A 503 18.99 -12.87 -4.64
N ILE A 504 19.42 -14.12 -4.39
CA ILE A 504 19.68 -15.11 -5.44
C ILE A 504 18.37 -15.42 -6.19
N PHE A 505 17.30 -15.71 -5.45
CA PHE A 505 15.97 -15.90 -6.03
C PHE A 505 15.57 -14.70 -6.89
N GLY A 506 15.72 -13.48 -6.37
CA GLY A 506 15.36 -12.25 -7.07
C GLY A 506 16.17 -12.00 -8.34
N THR A 507 17.44 -12.38 -8.35
CA THR A 507 18.28 -12.28 -9.55
C THR A 507 17.80 -13.24 -10.63
N LEU A 508 17.50 -14.50 -10.28
CA LEU A 508 16.91 -15.47 -11.21
C LEU A 508 15.53 -15.02 -11.69
N TRP A 509 14.71 -14.52 -10.76
CA TRP A 509 13.39 -13.98 -11.04
C TRP A 509 13.47 -12.79 -12.00
N TYR A 510 14.44 -11.90 -11.86
CA TYR A 510 14.61 -10.74 -12.75
C TYR A 510 14.76 -11.16 -14.22
N PHE A 511 15.58 -12.19 -14.50
CA PHE A 511 15.80 -12.67 -15.88
C PHE A 511 14.56 -13.35 -16.48
N TRP A 512 13.77 -14.04 -15.67
CA TRP A 512 12.50 -14.63 -16.07
C TRP A 512 11.39 -13.56 -16.21
N GLY A 513 11.18 -12.78 -15.15
CA GLY A 513 10.15 -11.77 -15.00
C GLY A 513 10.26 -10.65 -16.03
N ARG A 514 11.46 -10.20 -16.40
CA ARG A 514 11.63 -9.22 -17.49
C ARG A 514 11.03 -9.69 -18.81
N LYS A 515 11.17 -10.98 -19.15
CA LYS A 515 10.64 -11.55 -20.40
C LYS A 515 9.12 -11.61 -20.33
N GLN A 516 8.58 -12.05 -19.20
CA GLN A 516 7.12 -12.14 -18.99
C GLN A 516 6.46 -10.77 -18.97
N ILE A 517 7.03 -9.80 -18.27
CA ILE A 517 6.51 -8.43 -18.22
C ILE A 517 6.51 -7.78 -19.60
N HIS A 518 7.61 -7.91 -20.37
CA HIS A 518 7.64 -7.39 -21.74
C HIS A 518 6.63 -8.09 -22.66
N TYR A 519 6.42 -9.40 -22.49
CA TYR A 519 5.38 -10.13 -23.22
C TYR A 519 3.98 -9.59 -22.88
N LEU A 520 3.64 -9.50 -21.59
CA LEU A 520 2.34 -9.04 -21.11
C LEU A 520 2.04 -7.59 -21.49
N GLN A 521 3.02 -6.70 -21.35
CA GLN A 521 2.86 -5.28 -21.64
C GLN A 521 2.64 -5.00 -23.14
N ASN A 522 3.19 -5.83 -24.03
CA ASN A 522 3.02 -5.65 -25.47
C ASN A 522 1.73 -6.32 -26.01
N GLN A 523 0.95 -7.01 -25.17
CA GLN A 523 -0.34 -7.56 -25.59
C GLN A 523 -1.36 -6.46 -25.86
N SER A 524 -2.25 -6.70 -26.83
CA SER A 524 -3.35 -5.78 -27.11
C SER A 524 -4.34 -5.74 -25.93
N LEU A 525 -4.91 -4.56 -25.64
CA LEU A 525 -5.91 -4.39 -24.58
C LEU A 525 -7.15 -5.30 -24.72
N ARG A 526 -7.40 -5.85 -25.91
CA ARG A 526 -8.53 -6.77 -26.15
C ARG A 526 -8.38 -8.10 -25.44
N VAL A 527 -7.14 -8.58 -25.24
CA VAL A 527 -6.88 -9.88 -24.57
C VAL A 527 -7.09 -9.79 -23.05
N TRP A 528 -7.06 -8.56 -22.51
CA TRP A 528 -7.27 -8.28 -21.09
C TRP A 528 -8.75 -8.11 -20.71
N ARG A 529 -9.66 -8.11 -21.69
CA ARG A 529 -11.09 -7.86 -21.49
C ARG A 529 -11.90 -9.12 -21.81
N CYS A 530 -12.98 -9.36 -21.05
CA CYS A 530 -13.90 -10.44 -21.36
C CYS A 530 -14.56 -10.19 -22.74
N LYS A 531 -14.82 -11.26 -23.49
CA LYS A 531 -15.54 -11.16 -24.77
C LYS A 531 -17.00 -10.86 -24.43
N SER A 532 -17.49 -9.67 -24.77
CA SER A 532 -18.89 -9.29 -24.55
C SER A 532 -19.84 -10.03 -25.47
#